data_AF-A0AAU5FLA2-F1
#
_entry.id   AF-A0AAU5FLA2-F1
#
_cell.length_a   1.000
_cell.length_b   1.000
_cell.length_c   1.000
_cell.angle_alpha   90.00
_cell.angle_beta   90.00
_cell.angle_gamma   90.00
#
_symmetry.space_group_name_H-M   'P 1'
#
loop_
_entity.id
_entity.type
_entity.pdbx_description
1 polymer ?
#
loop_
_entity_poly.entity_id
_entity_poly.type
_entity_poly.pdbx_seq_one_letter_code
_entity_poly.pdbx_strand_id
1 'polypeptide(L)'
;MSNATTYLLLRDPDGAHEAASSALRLLNAAPEGDREVAVSAQASVDLARARLLRRDLDGAQEALEPVFQVPAGWRGAGILERISGVRSELCRPDFHGAHIAENLGERIEDFAAASTARLTNGTSGFAIEA
;
A
#
# COMPACT_ATOMS: atom_id res chain seq x y z
N MET A 1 5.39 3.66 12.86
CA MET A 1 6.27 3.16 11.78
C MET A 1 6.53 1.67 12.00
N SER A 2 6.56 0.86 10.94
CA SER A 2 6.89 -0.58 11.01
C SER A 2 8.40 -0.79 10.84
N ASN A 3 8.92 -1.97 11.23
CA ASN A 3 10.32 -2.33 10.97
C ASN A 3 10.65 -2.29 9.47
N ALA A 4 9.73 -2.75 8.62
CA ALA A 4 9.89 -2.71 7.17
C ALA A 4 10.03 -1.27 6.65
N THR A 5 9.25 -0.33 7.18
CA THR A 5 9.39 1.10 6.83
C THR A 5 10.81 1.61 7.15
N THR A 6 11.40 1.22 8.27
CA THR A 6 12.79 1.60 8.61
C THR A 6 13.79 1.08 7.58
N TYR A 7 13.71 -0.20 7.20
CA TYR A 7 14.59 -0.75 6.17
C TYR A 7 14.39 -0.10 4.78
N LEU A 8 13.15 0.23 4.42
CA LEU A 8 12.85 0.95 3.18
C LEU A 8 13.49 2.34 3.15
N LEU A 9 13.52 3.06 4.30
CA LEU A 9 14.22 4.34 4.42
C LEU A 9 15.74 4.19 4.28
N LEU A 10 16.30 3.07 4.74
CA LEU A 10 17.71 2.72 4.59
C LEU A 10 18.07 2.19 3.19
N ARG A 11 17.09 2.07 2.27
CA ARG A 11 17.24 1.43 0.95
C ARG A 11 17.79 0.00 1.06
N ASP A 12 17.44 -0.71 2.13
CA ASP A 12 17.75 -2.11 2.36
C ASP A 12 16.53 -2.97 1.95
N PRO A 13 16.50 -3.49 0.71
CA PRO A 13 15.38 -4.29 0.24
C PRO A 13 15.21 -5.61 1.00
N ASP A 14 16.31 -6.24 1.42
CA ASP A 14 16.25 -7.57 2.02
C ASP A 14 15.75 -7.49 3.46
N GLY A 15 16.23 -6.51 4.23
CA GLY A 15 15.67 -6.23 5.56
C GLY A 15 14.19 -5.85 5.50
N ALA A 16 13.79 -5.04 4.51
CA ALA A 16 12.39 -4.66 4.32
C ALA A 16 11.51 -5.87 3.97
N HIS A 17 11.99 -6.73 3.07
CA HIS A 17 11.31 -7.95 2.64
C HIS A 17 11.10 -8.91 3.82
N GLU A 18 12.15 -9.19 4.59
CA GLU A 18 12.07 -10.08 5.75
C GLU A 18 11.11 -9.54 6.82
N ALA A 19 11.23 -8.25 7.15
CA ALA A 19 10.37 -7.62 8.14
C ALA A 19 8.88 -7.63 7.72
N ALA A 20 8.57 -7.26 6.46
CA ALA A 20 7.21 -7.26 5.95
C ALA A 20 6.63 -8.68 5.86
N SER A 21 7.41 -9.65 5.38
CA SER A 21 6.98 -11.05 5.26
C SER A 21 6.75 -11.71 6.61
N SER A 22 7.58 -11.38 7.61
CA SER A 22 7.40 -11.82 8.98
C SER A 22 6.10 -11.26 9.59
N ALA A 23 5.85 -9.96 9.40
CA ALA A 23 4.61 -9.34 9.85
C ALA A 23 3.37 -9.98 9.20
N LEU A 24 3.39 -10.21 7.88
CA LEU A 24 2.30 -10.87 7.16
C LEU A 24 2.07 -12.30 7.65
N ARG A 25 3.12 -13.08 7.93
CA ARG A 25 2.97 -14.42 8.51
C ARG A 25 2.26 -14.39 9.87
N LEU A 26 2.64 -13.46 10.75
CA LEU A 26 2.02 -13.33 12.07
C LEU A 26 0.55 -12.91 11.96
N LEU A 27 0.25 -11.95 11.09
CA LEU A 27 -1.12 -11.46 10.87
C LEU A 27 -2.01 -12.53 10.25
N ASN A 28 -1.49 -13.32 9.30
CA ASN A 28 -2.25 -14.39 8.65
C ASN A 28 -2.50 -15.60 9.58
N ALA A 29 -1.67 -15.77 10.60
CA ALA A 29 -1.85 -16.81 11.63
C ALA A 29 -3.01 -16.47 12.60
N ALA A 30 -3.45 -15.22 12.67
CA ALA A 30 -4.61 -14.84 13.47
C ALA A 30 -5.93 -15.39 12.87
N PRO A 31 -6.91 -15.77 13.71
CA PRO A 31 -8.26 -16.13 13.25
C PRO A 31 -8.89 -15.01 12.43
N GLU A 32 -9.76 -15.33 11.47
CA GLU A 32 -10.30 -14.35 10.52
C GLU A 32 -11.00 -13.15 11.17
N GLY A 33 -11.65 -13.35 12.32
CA GLY A 33 -12.31 -12.27 13.07
C GLY A 33 -11.36 -11.31 13.79
N ASP A 34 -10.12 -11.73 14.02
CA ASP A 34 -9.09 -10.96 14.74
C ASP A 34 -8.02 -10.41 13.80
N ARG A 35 -8.12 -10.66 12.48
CA ARG A 35 -7.17 -10.16 11.51
C ARG A 35 -7.27 -8.64 11.38
N GLU A 36 -6.18 -7.97 11.73
CA GLU A 36 -6.05 -6.53 11.52
C GLU A 36 -5.86 -6.22 10.02
N VAL A 37 -6.97 -6.04 9.30
CA VAL A 37 -7.00 -5.78 7.85
C VAL A 37 -6.11 -4.59 7.48
N ALA A 38 -6.16 -3.51 8.26
CA ALA A 38 -5.38 -2.31 7.97
C ALA A 38 -3.87 -2.54 8.11
N VAL A 39 -3.44 -3.28 9.14
CA VAL A 39 -2.02 -3.58 9.37
C VAL A 39 -1.51 -4.59 8.35
N SER A 40 -2.33 -5.56 7.97
CA SER A 40 -2.03 -6.51 6.90
C SER A 40 -1.82 -5.80 5.57
N ALA A 41 -2.70 -4.87 5.22
CA ALA A 41 -2.56 -4.06 4.02
C ALA A 41 -1.28 -3.21 4.05
N GLN A 42 -0.95 -2.57 5.18
CA GLN A 42 0.29 -1.80 5.31
C GLN A 42 1.54 -2.67 5.11
N ALA A 43 1.57 -3.87 5.71
CA ALA A 43 2.67 -4.80 5.54
C ALA A 43 2.80 -5.30 4.09
N SER A 44 1.68 -5.55 3.41
CA SER A 44 1.67 -5.90 1.97
C SER A 44 2.22 -4.77 1.10
N VAL A 45 1.89 -3.51 1.38
CA VAL A 45 2.47 -2.37 0.64
C VAL A 45 3.98 -2.25 0.91
N ASP A 46 4.42 -2.43 2.16
CA ASP A 46 5.85 -2.41 2.50
C ASP A 46 6.61 -3.56 1.79
N LEU A 47 6.01 -4.75 1.66
CA LEU A 47 6.54 -5.87 0.87
C LEU A 47 6.66 -5.50 -0.62
N ALA A 48 5.63 -4.89 -1.20
CA ALA A 48 5.66 -4.46 -2.59
C ALA A 48 6.80 -3.45 -2.84
N ARG A 49 7.00 -2.50 -1.92
CA ARG A 49 8.12 -1.55 -2.01
C ARG A 49 9.48 -2.25 -1.94
N ALA A 50 9.64 -3.24 -1.07
CA ALA A 50 10.88 -4.03 -0.99
C ALA A 50 11.16 -4.78 -2.31
N ARG A 51 10.12 -5.32 -2.95
CA ARG A 51 10.21 -5.99 -4.25
C ARG A 51 10.56 -5.00 -5.38
N LEU A 52 9.98 -3.80 -5.40
CA LEU A 52 10.36 -2.73 -6.33
C LEU A 52 11.82 -2.29 -6.17
N LEU A 53 12.34 -2.20 -4.94
CA LEU A 53 13.76 -1.91 -4.72
C LEU A 53 14.69 -2.98 -5.33
N ARG A 54 14.20 -4.21 -5.48
CA ARG A 54 14.88 -5.33 -6.16
C ARG A 54 14.55 -5.44 -7.65
N ARG A 55 13.80 -4.49 -8.20
CA ARG A 55 13.27 -4.48 -9.58
C ARG A 55 12.36 -5.66 -9.91
N ASP A 56 11.71 -6.22 -8.90
CA ASP A 56 10.72 -7.28 -9.03
C ASP A 56 9.32 -6.67 -9.18
N LEU A 57 8.96 -6.31 -10.42
CA LEU A 57 7.66 -5.70 -10.75
C LEU A 57 6.49 -6.68 -10.59
N ASP A 58 6.65 -7.91 -11.09
CA ASP A 58 5.63 -8.94 -10.98
C ASP A 58 5.32 -9.27 -9.52
N GLY A 59 6.35 -9.43 -8.70
CA GLY A 59 6.18 -9.63 -7.28
C GLY A 59 5.59 -8.40 -6.59
N ALA A 60 5.95 -7.17 -6.98
CA ALA A 60 5.33 -5.99 -6.40
C ALA A 60 3.81 -5.93 -6.70
N GLN A 61 3.41 -6.30 -7.92
CA GLN A 61 2.01 -6.40 -8.30
C GLN A 61 1.27 -7.47 -7.48
N GLU A 62 1.85 -8.66 -7.33
CA GLU A 62 1.29 -9.75 -6.52
C GLU A 62 1.06 -9.30 -5.06
N ALA A 63 2.05 -8.63 -4.47
CA ALA A 63 1.97 -8.16 -3.09
C ALA A 63 0.87 -7.11 -2.87
N LEU A 64 0.51 -6.34 -3.90
CA LEU A 64 -0.52 -5.30 -3.82
C LEU A 64 -1.94 -5.80 -4.06
N GLU A 65 -2.12 -6.99 -4.62
CA GLU A 65 -3.45 -7.55 -4.87
C GLU A 65 -4.37 -7.54 -3.64
N PRO A 66 -3.96 -8.04 -2.45
CA PRO A 66 -4.81 -7.97 -1.25
C PRO A 66 -5.08 -6.54 -0.79
N VAL A 67 -4.22 -5.56 -1.13
CA VAL A 67 -4.41 -4.16 -0.75
C VAL A 67 -5.56 -3.54 -1.54
N PHE A 68 -5.66 -3.83 -2.83
CA PHE A 68 -6.75 -3.33 -3.67
C PHE A 68 -8.13 -3.85 -3.26
N GLN A 69 -8.18 -5.00 -2.58
CA GLN A 69 -9.41 -5.58 -2.03
C GLN A 69 -9.88 -4.92 -0.73
N VAL A 70 -9.05 -4.08 -0.09
CA VAL A 70 -9.43 -3.37 1.13
C VAL A 70 -10.59 -2.42 0.82
N PRO A 71 -11.75 -2.50 1.51
CA PRO A 71 -12.86 -1.59 1.26
C PRO A 71 -12.47 -0.15 1.60
N ALA A 72 -12.97 0.84 0.85
CA ALA A 72 -12.57 2.24 1.02
C ALA A 72 -12.76 2.83 2.43
N GLY A 73 -13.59 2.21 3.29
CA GLY A 73 -13.74 2.64 4.70
C GLY A 73 -12.62 2.27 5.63
N TRP A 74 -11.77 1.34 5.17
CA TRP A 74 -10.67 0.78 5.93
C TRP A 74 -9.32 1.29 5.39
N ARG A 75 -9.33 2.09 4.32
CA ARG A 75 -8.15 2.69 3.68
C ARG A 75 -7.70 3.95 4.42
N GLY A 76 -7.28 3.78 5.68
CA GLY A 76 -6.79 4.87 6.51
C GLY A 76 -5.52 5.52 5.96
N ALA A 77 -5.17 6.69 6.52
CA ALA A 77 -4.02 7.49 6.07
C ALA A 77 -2.72 6.69 5.94
N GLY A 78 -2.44 5.76 6.87
CA GLY A 78 -1.22 4.96 6.83
C GLY A 78 -1.12 3.97 5.65
N ILE A 79 -2.24 3.56 5.04
CA ILE A 79 -2.24 2.77 3.80
C ILE A 79 -1.99 3.71 2.61
N LEU A 80 -2.71 4.83 2.55
CA LEU A 80 -2.61 5.79 1.44
C LEU A 80 -1.21 6.41 1.33
N GLU A 81 -0.57 6.73 2.47
CA GLU A 81 0.81 7.21 2.52
C GLU A 81 1.79 6.18 1.92
N ARG A 82 1.64 4.90 2.29
CA ARG A 82 2.51 3.83 1.77
C ARG A 82 2.29 3.59 0.28
N ILE A 83 1.04 3.64 -0.17
CA ILE A 83 0.69 3.51 -1.60
C ILE A 83 1.29 4.65 -2.42
N SER A 84 1.28 5.88 -1.91
CA SER A 84 2.00 7.01 -2.53
C SER A 84 3.51 6.72 -2.66
N GLY A 85 4.09 6.05 -1.66
CA GLY A 85 5.48 5.57 -1.72
C GLY A 85 5.71 4.55 -2.85
N VAL A 86 4.77 3.65 -3.12
CA VAL A 86 4.85 2.72 -4.27
C VAL A 86 4.78 3.50 -5.58
N ARG A 87 3.83 4.43 -5.73
CA ARG A 87 3.70 5.26 -6.94
C ARG A 87 5.00 5.99 -7.24
N SER A 88 5.62 6.55 -6.20
CA SER A 88 6.90 7.26 -6.30
C SER A 88 8.04 6.37 -6.80
N GLU A 89 8.12 5.11 -6.34
CA GLU A 89 9.12 4.15 -6.85
C GLU A 89 8.84 3.74 -8.31
N LEU A 90 7.58 3.55 -8.70
CA LEU A 90 7.19 3.20 -10.08
C LEU A 90 7.53 4.31 -11.09
N CYS A 91 7.57 5.57 -10.68
CA CYS A 91 7.95 6.69 -11.54
C CYS A 91 9.46 6.81 -11.80
N ARG A 92 10.29 5.96 -11.18
CA ARG A 92 11.74 5.98 -11.38
C ARG A 92 12.12 5.55 -12.80
N PRO A 93 13.23 6.05 -13.37
CA PRO A 93 13.69 5.70 -14.72
C PRO A 93 13.83 4.19 -14.97
N ASP A 94 14.15 3.42 -13.92
CA ASP A 94 14.29 1.96 -13.98
C ASP A 94 13.02 1.23 -14.47
N PHE A 95 11.84 1.86 -14.38
CA PHE A 95 10.55 1.26 -14.77
C PHE A 95 9.86 1.97 -15.94
N HIS A 96 10.51 2.93 -16.59
CA HIS A 96 9.92 3.65 -17.73
C HIS A 96 9.64 2.71 -18.90
N GLY A 97 8.44 2.81 -19.48
CA GLY A 97 7.98 1.97 -20.60
C GLY A 97 7.63 0.53 -20.22
N ALA A 98 7.71 0.16 -18.93
CA ALA A 98 7.24 -1.13 -18.48
C ALA A 98 5.71 -1.09 -18.30
N HIS A 99 4.99 -1.81 -19.16
CA HIS A 99 3.52 -1.88 -19.12
C HIS A 99 2.96 -2.29 -17.74
N ILE A 100 3.66 -3.17 -17.01
CA ILE A 100 3.27 -3.56 -15.65
C ILE A 100 3.34 -2.36 -14.69
N ALA A 101 4.36 -1.52 -14.80
CA ALA A 101 4.52 -0.34 -13.94
C ALA A 101 3.45 0.72 -14.25
N GLU A 102 3.09 0.89 -15.53
CA GLU A 102 2.01 1.78 -15.97
C GLU A 102 0.66 1.31 -15.41
N ASN A 103 0.28 0.06 -15.66
CA ASN A 103 -0.97 -0.52 -15.17
C ASN A 103 -1.06 -0.47 -13.64
N LEU A 104 0.02 -0.81 -12.94
CA LEU A 104 0.05 -0.76 -11.48
C LEU A 104 -0.07 0.68 -10.97
N GLY A 105 0.52 1.66 -11.68
CA GLY A 105 0.35 3.08 -11.42
C GLY A 105 -1.10 3.54 -11.53
N GLU A 106 -1.80 3.16 -12.60
CA GLU A 106 -3.22 3.47 -12.81
C GLU A 106 -4.10 2.87 -11.69
N ARG A 107 -3.90 1.59 -11.35
CA ARG A 107 -4.63 0.93 -10.25
C ARG A 107 -4.43 1.63 -8.91
N ILE A 108 -3.22 2.15 -8.65
CA ILE A 108 -2.92 2.93 -7.44
C ILE A 108 -3.68 4.25 -7.44
N GLU A 109 -3.74 4.95 -8.57
CA GLU A 109 -4.47 6.21 -8.70
C GLU A 109 -5.97 6.02 -8.49
N ASP A 110 -6.57 4.99 -9.10
CA ASP A 110 -7.97 4.62 -8.89
C ASP A 110 -8.26 4.27 -7.42
N PHE A 111 -7.37 3.50 -6.80
CA PHE A 111 -7.49 3.14 -5.39
C PHE A 111 -7.48 4.36 -4.46
N ALA A 112 -6.59 5.32 -4.73
CA ALA A 112 -6.49 6.56 -3.97
C ALA A 112 -7.72 7.47 -4.20
N ALA A 113 -8.15 7.64 -5.46
CA ALA A 113 -9.31 8.46 -5.83
C ALA A 113 -10.60 7.98 -5.15
N ALA A 114 -10.85 6.66 -5.18
CA ALA A 114 -12.01 6.04 -4.52
C ALA A 114 -12.01 6.21 -2.99
N SER A 115 -10.83 6.45 -2.39
CA SER A 115 -10.69 6.70 -0.95
C SER A 115 -11.04 8.13 -0.58
N THR A 116 -10.66 9.11 -1.42
CA THR A 116 -10.90 10.54 -1.20
C THR A 116 -12.35 10.95 -1.45
N ALA A 117 -13.01 10.38 -2.47
CA ALA A 117 -14.41 10.69 -2.82
C ALA A 117 -15.39 10.47 -1.64
N ARG A 118 -15.03 9.65 -0.66
CA ARG A 118 -15.83 9.41 0.55
C ARG A 118 -15.69 10.51 1.60
N LEU A 119 -14.51 11.11 1.73
CA LEU A 119 -14.28 12.20 2.69
C LEU A 119 -15.10 13.43 2.31
N THR A 120 -15.25 13.70 1.01
CA THR A 120 -16.04 14.82 0.48
C THR A 120 -17.54 14.59 0.58
N ASN A 121 -18.01 13.36 0.41
CA ASN A 121 -19.43 13.02 0.56
C ASN A 121 -19.88 12.88 2.02
N GLY A 122 -18.96 12.70 2.97
CA GLY A 122 -19.23 12.66 4.41
C GLY A 122 -19.21 14.03 5.11
N THR A 123 -18.77 15.10 4.43
CA THR A 123 -18.66 16.46 4.98
C THR A 123 -19.76 17.43 4.54
N SER A 124 -20.76 16.98 3.76
CA SER A 124 -21.92 17.80 3.38
C SER A 124 -22.92 18.09 4.52
N GLY A 125 -22.53 17.91 5.78
CA GLY A 125 -23.36 18.09 6.98
C GLY A 125 -23.03 19.30 7.84
N PHE A 126 -22.15 20.22 7.41
CA PHE A 126 -21.96 21.49 8.11
C PHE A 126 -22.78 22.59 7.43
N ALA A 127 -24.10 22.49 7.59
CA ALA A 127 -24.96 23.65 7.50
C ALA A 127 -24.61 24.56 8.70
N ILE A 128 -23.92 25.66 8.41
CA ILE A 128 -23.78 26.77 9.34
C ILE A 128 -25.16 27.43 9.38
N GLU A 129 -25.98 27.09 10.36
CA GLU A 129 -27.11 27.95 10.75
C GLU A 129 -26.57 29.18 11.48
N ALA A 130 -27.22 30.31 11.17
CA ALA A 130 -26.80 31.70 11.36
C ALA A 130 -26.71 32.16 12.83
#